data_AF-A0A090EKX2-F1
#
_entry.id   AF-A0A090EKX2-F1
#
_cell.length_a   1.000
_cell.length_b   1.000
_cell.length_c   1.000
_cell.angle_alpha   90.00
_cell.angle_beta   90.00
_cell.angle_gamma   90.00
#
_symmetry.space_group_name_H-M   'P 1'
#
loop_
_entity.id
_entity.type
_entity.pdbx_description
1 polymer ?
#
loop_
_entity_poly.entity_id
_entity_poly.type
_entity_poly.pdbx_seq_one_letter_code
_entity_poly.pdbx_strand_id
1 'polypeptide(L)'
;MGLEFDDRLSAETEAVTAVIWICCCGLALMAAGYLGVLGNSIGMPLDGPSGRRFLKKAVKKRGVDLTRIPDRVWWEIVEVSIATARYNGNFRAEFACQLIREADAIARTVSGVTSEPQDRQVRDILVRNGVIAPY
;
A
#
# COMPACT_ATOMS: atom_id res chain seq x y z
N MET A 1 49.12 18.61 22.58
CA MET A 1 48.64 18.53 21.18
C MET A 1 48.20 17.11 20.76
N GLY A 2 48.11 16.13 21.66
CA GLY A 2 47.65 14.77 21.34
C GLY A 2 46.22 14.42 21.75
N LEU A 3 45.53 15.29 22.50
CA LEU A 3 44.17 15.01 22.99
C LEU A 3 43.08 15.40 21.96
N GLU A 4 43.22 16.55 21.27
CA GLU A 4 42.24 16.99 20.27
C GLU A 4 42.11 16.06 19.04
N PHE A 5 43.14 15.26 18.74
CA PHE A 5 43.12 14.35 17.59
C PHE A 5 42.39 13.05 17.91
N ASP A 6 42.52 12.55 19.14
CA ASP A 6 41.83 11.35 19.63
C ASP A 6 40.32 11.61 19.79
N ASP A 7 39.95 12.79 20.33
CA ASP A 7 38.54 13.19 20.49
C ASP A 7 37.81 13.35 19.14
N ARG A 8 38.50 13.87 18.12
CA ARG A 8 37.94 13.96 16.76
C ARG A 8 37.78 12.60 16.11
N LEU A 9 38.77 11.72 16.21
CA LEU A 9 38.72 10.39 15.64
C LEU A 9 37.62 9.53 16.31
N SER A 10 37.45 9.67 17.63
CA SER A 10 36.39 9.03 18.40
C SER A 10 35.00 9.56 18.02
N ALA A 11 34.85 10.88 17.85
CA ALA A 11 33.58 11.48 17.45
C ALA A 11 33.21 11.11 16.00
N GLU A 12 34.18 11.02 15.09
CA GLU A 12 33.97 10.58 13.70
C GLU A 12 33.57 9.11 13.63
N THR A 13 34.16 8.23 14.45
CA THR A 13 33.75 6.82 14.52
C THR A 13 32.38 6.63 15.13
N GLU A 14 32.01 7.38 16.18
CA GLU A 14 30.66 7.37 16.73
C GLU A 14 29.61 7.86 15.73
N ALA A 15 29.90 8.94 14.99
CA ALA A 15 29.00 9.48 13.98
C ALA A 15 28.79 8.50 12.81
N VAL A 16 29.87 7.86 12.32
CA VAL A 16 29.77 6.84 11.26
C VAL A 16 28.96 5.63 11.74
N THR A 17 29.17 5.19 12.99
CA THR A 17 28.43 4.06 13.57
C THR A 17 26.95 4.39 13.72
N ALA A 18 26.61 5.60 14.18
CA ALA A 18 25.23 6.07 14.28
C ALA A 18 24.51 6.13 12.93
N VAL A 19 25.19 6.62 11.88
CA VAL A 19 24.63 6.67 10.51
C VAL A 19 24.36 5.26 9.97
N ILE A 20 25.29 4.32 10.19
CA ILE A 20 25.09 2.91 9.78
C ILE A 20 23.86 2.32 10.49
N TRP A 21 23.70 2.54 11.80
CA TRP A 21 22.53 2.08 12.54
C TRP A 21 21.23 2.70 12.03
N ILE A 22 21.22 3.99 11.72
CA ILE A 22 20.04 4.66 11.14
C ILE A 22 19.68 4.06 9.78
N CYS A 23 20.67 3.82 8.91
CA CYS A 23 20.46 3.19 7.61
C CYS A 23 19.95 1.74 7.75
N CYS A 24 20.52 0.96 8.66
CA CYS A 24 20.08 -0.41 8.94
C CYS A 24 18.66 -0.46 9.51
N CYS A 25 18.32 0.44 10.44
CA CYS A 25 16.96 0.57 10.98
C CYS A 25 15.94 0.98 9.89
N GLY A 26 16.32 1.91 9.01
CA GLY A 26 15.48 2.31 7.88
C GLY A 26 15.22 1.17 6.90
N LEU A 27 16.24 0.39 6.57
CA LEU A 27 16.12 -0.80 5.72
C LEU A 27 15.30 -1.91 6.39
N ALA A 28 15.45 -2.13 7.70
CA ALA A 28 14.68 -3.10 8.46
C ALA A 28 13.18 -2.73 8.50
N LEU A 29 12.85 -1.45 8.65
CA LEU A 29 11.46 -0.96 8.60
C LEU A 29 10.86 -1.12 7.19
N MET A 30 11.62 -0.82 6.13
CA MET A 30 11.22 -1.08 4.74
C MET A 30 10.97 -2.57 4.50
N ALA A 31 11.87 -3.44 4.95
CA ALA A 31 11.75 -4.89 4.82
C ALA A 31 10.55 -5.44 5.63
N ALA A 32 10.31 -4.93 6.84
CA ALA A 32 9.14 -5.31 7.64
C ALA A 32 7.81 -4.87 6.99
N GLY A 33 7.78 -3.70 6.35
CA GLY A 33 6.65 -3.25 5.54
C GLY A 33 6.39 -4.18 4.35
N TYR A 34 7.45 -4.57 3.64
CA TYR A 34 7.37 -5.46 2.48
C TYR A 34 6.97 -6.90 2.88
N LEU A 35 7.53 -7.42 3.98
CA LEU A 35 7.15 -8.72 4.56
C LEU A 35 5.74 -8.72 5.13
N GLY A 36 5.25 -7.60 5.66
CA GLY A 36 3.85 -7.46 6.07
C GLY A 36 2.87 -7.51 4.89
N VAL A 37 3.30 -7.02 3.72
CA VAL A 37 2.54 -7.11 2.47
C VAL A 37 2.58 -8.53 1.90
N LEU A 38 3.75 -9.17 1.86
CA LEU A 38 3.95 -10.54 1.39
C LEU A 38 3.29 -11.59 2.31
N GLY A 39 3.42 -11.46 3.63
CA GLY A 39 2.80 -12.39 4.58
C GLY A 39 1.27 -12.36 4.52
N ASN A 40 0.69 -11.20 4.20
CA ASN A 40 -0.75 -11.03 4.06
C ASN A 40 -1.25 -11.46 2.65
N SER A 41 -0.36 -11.66 1.66
CA SER A 41 -0.67 -12.15 0.31
C SER A 41 -0.50 -13.66 0.14
N ILE A 42 0.40 -14.30 0.90
CA ILE A 42 0.63 -15.76 0.83
C ILE A 42 -0.60 -16.59 1.27
N GLY A 43 -1.45 -16.03 2.14
CA GLY A 43 -2.66 -16.71 2.65
C GLY A 43 -3.96 -16.35 1.94
N MET A 44 -3.93 -15.63 0.82
CA MET A 44 -5.14 -15.07 0.23
C MET A 44 -5.78 -16.04 -0.78
N PRO A 45 -6.99 -16.56 -0.50
CA PRO A 45 -7.75 -17.32 -1.51
C PRO A 45 -7.99 -16.42 -2.72
N LEU A 46 -7.94 -16.99 -3.91
CA LEU A 46 -8.03 -16.27 -5.19
C LEU A 46 -9.50 -16.08 -5.63
N ASP A 47 -10.35 -15.72 -4.70
CA ASP A 47 -11.80 -15.66 -4.89
C ASP A 47 -12.30 -14.24 -4.64
N GLY A 48 -13.39 -13.84 -5.30
CA GLY A 48 -14.00 -12.52 -5.09
C GLY A 48 -14.29 -12.17 -3.61
N PRO A 49 -14.79 -13.10 -2.77
CA PRO A 49 -15.04 -12.82 -1.35
C PRO A 49 -13.78 -12.53 -0.53
N SER A 50 -12.67 -13.23 -0.79
CA SER A 50 -11.39 -13.00 -0.13
C SER A 50 -10.71 -11.73 -0.63
N GLY A 51 -10.76 -11.47 -1.94
CA GLY A 51 -10.40 -10.21 -2.58
C GLY A 51 -11.02 -9.02 -1.87
N ARG A 52 -12.34 -9.08 -1.67
CA ARG A 52 -13.12 -8.04 -0.98
C ARG A 52 -12.72 -7.86 0.49
N ARG A 53 -12.51 -8.95 1.24
CA ARG A 53 -12.09 -8.86 2.66
C ARG A 53 -10.72 -8.20 2.78
N PHE A 54 -9.79 -8.55 1.91
CA PHE A 54 -8.45 -7.96 1.90
C PHE A 54 -8.50 -6.48 1.51
N LEU A 55 -9.23 -6.15 0.44
CA LEU A 55 -9.41 -4.76 0.00
C LEU A 55 -10.01 -3.90 1.12
N LYS A 56 -11.07 -4.37 1.79
CA LYS A 56 -11.66 -3.68 2.96
C LYS A 56 -10.65 -3.52 4.10
N LYS A 57 -9.87 -4.54 4.42
CA LYS A 57 -8.82 -4.47 5.46
C LYS A 57 -7.74 -3.46 5.08
N ALA A 58 -7.32 -3.44 3.81
CA ALA A 58 -6.31 -2.55 3.27
C ALA A 58 -6.78 -1.08 3.26
N VAL A 59 -8.03 -0.84 2.89
CA VAL A 59 -8.64 0.50 2.89
C VAL A 59 -8.89 0.99 4.32
N LYS A 60 -9.35 0.13 5.23
CA LYS A 60 -9.50 0.48 6.66
C LYS A 60 -8.19 0.89 7.32
N LYS A 61 -7.08 0.23 6.99
CA LYS A 61 -5.75 0.61 7.49
C LYS A 61 -5.33 2.03 7.07
N ARG A 62 -5.92 2.56 6.00
CA ARG A 62 -5.65 3.90 5.46
C ARG A 62 -6.61 4.97 6.01
N GLY A 63 -7.43 4.62 7.00
CA GLY A 63 -8.32 5.57 7.67
C GLY A 63 -9.62 5.90 6.93
N VAL A 64 -9.95 5.16 5.86
CA VAL A 64 -11.19 5.37 5.11
C VAL A 64 -12.35 4.68 5.84
N ASP A 65 -13.46 5.40 5.94
CA ASP A 65 -14.72 4.87 6.45
C ASP A 65 -15.36 3.90 5.45
N LEU A 66 -15.33 2.60 5.78
CA LEU A 66 -15.87 1.54 4.94
C LEU A 66 -17.40 1.62 4.77
N THR A 67 -18.12 2.29 5.67
CA THR A 67 -19.60 2.35 5.64
C THR A 67 -20.12 3.25 4.53
N ARG A 68 -19.29 4.18 4.06
CA ARG A 68 -19.62 5.10 2.97
C ARG A 68 -19.60 4.46 1.58
N ILE A 69 -19.03 3.25 1.48
CA ILE A 69 -18.84 2.56 0.20
C ILE A 69 -19.78 1.35 0.13
N PRO A 70 -20.78 1.35 -0.77
CA PRO A 70 -21.74 0.26 -0.91
C PRO A 70 -21.07 -1.08 -1.25
N ASP A 71 -21.68 -2.18 -0.80
CA ASP A 71 -21.14 -3.53 -0.98
C ASP A 71 -20.92 -3.94 -2.45
N ARG A 72 -21.74 -3.44 -3.37
CA ARG A 72 -21.60 -3.66 -4.82
C ARG A 72 -20.31 -3.06 -5.40
N VAL A 73 -19.84 -1.94 -4.85
CA VAL A 73 -18.64 -1.23 -5.33
C VAL A 73 -17.39 -2.04 -5.06
N TRP A 74 -17.31 -2.62 -3.87
CA TRP A 74 -16.19 -3.49 -3.48
C TRP A 74 -16.09 -4.72 -4.37
N TRP A 75 -17.23 -5.28 -4.78
CA TRP A 75 -17.27 -6.42 -5.69
C TRP A 75 -16.77 -6.04 -7.08
N GLU A 76 -17.27 -4.92 -7.61
CA GLU A 76 -16.88 -4.44 -8.93
C GLU A 76 -15.38 -4.15 -9.06
N ILE A 77 -14.78 -3.49 -8.06
CA ILE A 77 -13.33 -3.23 -8.03
C ILE A 77 -12.53 -4.54 -8.00
N VAL A 78 -12.99 -5.52 -7.23
CA VAL A 78 -12.33 -6.84 -7.13
C VAL A 78 -12.46 -7.62 -8.43
N GLU A 79 -13.62 -7.63 -9.08
CA GLU A 79 -13.81 -8.32 -10.36
C GLU A 79 -12.93 -7.74 -11.47
N VAL A 80 -12.84 -6.42 -11.55
CA VAL A 80 -11.92 -5.72 -12.46
C VAL A 80 -10.47 -6.10 -12.15
N SER A 81 -10.08 -6.12 -10.88
CA SER A 81 -8.72 -6.50 -10.46
C SER A 81 -8.39 -7.96 -10.81
N ILE A 82 -9.36 -8.88 -10.66
CA ILE A 82 -9.21 -10.29 -11.06
C ILE A 82 -9.03 -10.39 -12.58
N ALA A 83 -9.86 -9.67 -13.35
CA ALA A 83 -9.76 -9.66 -14.81
C ALA A 83 -8.38 -9.16 -15.26
N THR A 84 -7.89 -8.06 -14.70
CA THR A 84 -6.56 -7.51 -15.00
C THR A 84 -5.44 -8.46 -14.62
N ALA A 85 -5.49 -9.05 -13.42
CA ALA A 85 -4.45 -9.96 -12.94
C ALA A 85 -4.38 -11.27 -13.74
N ARG A 86 -5.51 -11.77 -14.29
CA ARG A 86 -5.57 -13.02 -15.06
C ARG A 86 -4.72 -13.01 -16.33
N TYR A 87 -4.40 -11.84 -16.86
CA TYR A 87 -3.54 -11.71 -18.04
C TYR A 87 -2.04 -11.82 -17.71
N ASN A 88 -1.65 -11.85 -16.43
CA ASN A 88 -0.25 -11.88 -16.00
C ASN A 88 0.16 -13.27 -15.46
N GLY A 89 1.36 -13.73 -15.82
CA GLY A 89 1.87 -15.07 -15.49
C GLY A 89 2.07 -15.38 -14.01
N ASN A 90 2.00 -14.36 -13.13
CA ASN A 90 2.11 -14.52 -11.67
C ASN A 90 0.86 -13.97 -10.95
N PHE A 91 -0.30 -14.53 -11.32
CA PHE A 91 -1.65 -14.10 -10.92
C PHE A 91 -1.79 -13.72 -9.44
N ARG A 92 -1.22 -14.51 -8.51
CA ARG A 92 -1.36 -14.27 -7.05
C ARG A 92 -0.67 -12.99 -6.58
N ALA A 93 0.61 -12.85 -6.93
CA ALA A 93 1.39 -11.69 -6.53
C ALA A 93 0.82 -10.43 -7.18
N GLU A 94 0.44 -10.53 -8.45
CA GLU A 94 -0.12 -9.42 -9.20
C GLU A 94 -1.48 -8.98 -8.66
N PHE A 95 -2.36 -9.94 -8.35
CA PHE A 95 -3.68 -9.64 -7.79
C PHE A 95 -3.57 -8.95 -6.43
N ALA A 96 -2.67 -9.41 -5.55
CA ALA A 96 -2.45 -8.76 -4.26
C ALA A 96 -1.87 -7.34 -4.43
N CYS A 97 -0.89 -7.16 -5.32
CA CYS A 97 -0.33 -5.85 -5.66
C CYS A 97 -1.40 -4.91 -6.20
N GLN A 98 -2.26 -5.39 -7.10
CA GLN A 98 -3.35 -4.61 -7.66
C GLN A 98 -4.31 -4.18 -6.56
N LEU A 99 -4.80 -5.08 -5.70
CA LEU A 99 -5.71 -4.71 -4.61
C LEU A 99 -5.11 -3.70 -3.62
N ILE A 100 -3.78 -3.71 -3.42
CA ILE A 100 -3.10 -2.69 -2.61
C ILE A 100 -3.13 -1.33 -3.31
N ARG A 101 -2.86 -1.28 -4.63
CA ARG A 101 -2.95 -0.06 -5.43
C ARG A 101 -4.37 0.49 -5.45
N GLU A 102 -5.36 -0.37 -5.67
CA GLU A 102 -6.78 0.00 -5.61
C GLU A 102 -7.16 0.57 -4.23
N ALA A 103 -6.63 -0.02 -3.15
CA ALA A 103 -6.86 0.49 -1.81
C ALA A 103 -6.25 1.90 -1.57
N ASP A 104 -5.07 2.16 -2.14
CA ASP A 104 -4.45 3.50 -2.12
C ASP A 104 -5.27 4.49 -2.96
N ALA A 105 -5.69 4.09 -4.16
CA ALA A 105 -6.52 4.90 -5.04
C ALA A 105 -7.86 5.28 -4.38
N ILE A 106 -8.53 4.32 -3.72
CA ILE A 106 -9.75 4.59 -2.94
C ILE A 106 -9.45 5.61 -1.83
N ALA A 107 -8.38 5.42 -1.07
CA ALA A 107 -8.04 6.32 0.04
C ALA A 107 -7.74 7.74 -0.45
N ARG A 108 -6.93 7.88 -1.49
CA ARG A 108 -6.59 9.16 -2.12
C ARG A 108 -7.84 9.86 -2.67
N THR A 109 -8.64 9.13 -3.44
CA THR A 109 -9.88 9.61 -4.05
C THR A 109 -10.90 10.08 -3.01
N VAL A 110 -11.11 9.31 -1.93
CA VAL A 110 -12.03 9.69 -0.84
C VAL A 110 -11.48 10.85 0.00
N SER A 111 -10.16 10.95 0.15
CA SER A 111 -9.52 12.05 0.87
C SER A 111 -9.45 13.37 0.08
N GLY A 112 -9.88 13.37 -1.20
CA GLY A 112 -9.83 14.54 -2.06
C GLY A 112 -8.44 14.87 -2.62
N VAL A 113 -7.44 14.02 -2.36
CA VAL A 113 -6.10 14.15 -2.93
C VAL A 113 -6.13 13.55 -4.34
N THR A 114 -6.42 14.39 -5.33
CA THR A 114 -6.44 13.98 -6.74
C THR A 114 -5.08 13.45 -7.17
N SER A 115 -5.02 12.19 -7.59
CA SER A 115 -3.79 11.56 -8.08
C SER A 115 -4.08 10.70 -9.31
N GLU A 116 -3.10 10.66 -10.21
CA GLU A 116 -2.73 9.67 -11.24
C GLU A 116 -3.78 8.99 -12.18
N PRO A 117 -3.39 8.69 -13.45
CA PRO A 117 -4.29 8.08 -14.43
C PRO A 117 -4.82 6.70 -14.06
N GLN A 118 -4.12 5.95 -13.20
CA GLN A 118 -4.54 4.62 -12.73
C GLN A 118 -5.71 4.72 -11.73
N ASP A 119 -5.83 5.85 -11.03
CA ASP A 119 -6.93 6.11 -10.11
C ASP A 119 -8.23 6.40 -10.88
N ARG A 120 -8.18 6.63 -12.20
CA ARG A 120 -9.37 6.92 -13.02
C ARG A 120 -10.38 5.78 -13.00
N GLN A 121 -9.95 4.52 -13.08
CA GLN A 121 -10.87 3.38 -13.09
C GLN A 121 -11.60 3.24 -11.75
N VAL A 122 -10.88 3.32 -10.64
CA VAL A 122 -11.43 3.33 -9.28
C VAL A 122 -12.37 4.52 -9.10
N ARG A 123 -11.92 5.70 -9.49
CA ARG A 123 -12.69 6.94 -9.39
C ARG A 123 -13.98 6.84 -10.18
N ASP A 124 -13.94 6.36 -11.42
CA ASP A 124 -15.14 6.20 -12.26
C ASP A 124 -16.12 5.21 -11.63
N ILE A 125 -15.64 4.10 -11.08
CA ILE A 125 -16.48 3.15 -10.33
C ILE A 125 -17.11 3.81 -9.11
N LEU A 126 -16.35 4.60 -8.34
CA LEU A 126 -16.83 5.29 -7.15
C LEU A 126 -17.82 6.42 -7.50
N VAL A 127 -17.56 7.21 -8.54
CA VAL A 127 -18.45 8.28 -9.03
C VAL A 127 -19.75 7.69 -9.56
N ARG A 128 -19.68 6.67 -10.43
CA ARG A 128 -20.87 6.01 -11.00
C ARG A 128 -21.77 5.40 -9.93
N ASN A 129 -21.18 4.96 -8.82
CA ASN A 129 -21.92 4.39 -7.70
C ASN A 129 -22.35 5.42 -6.64
N GLY A 130 -22.04 6.72 -6.83
CA GLY A 130 -22.45 7.81 -5.96
C GLY A 130 -21.66 7.92 -4.65
N VAL A 131 -20.47 7.31 -4.57
CA VAL A 131 -19.62 7.33 -3.37
C VAL A 131 -18.88 8.67 -3.23
N ILE A 132 -18.51 9.27 -4.35
CA ILE A 132 -17.87 10.58 -4.43
C ILE A 132 -18.57 11.44 -5.49
N ALA A 133 -18.52 12.76 -5.32
CA ALA A 133 -19.01 13.68 -6.34
C ALA A 133 -18.05 13.72 -7.55
N PRO A 134 -18.58 13.88 -8.78
CA PRO A 134 -17.75 14.17 -9.93
C PRO A 134 -17.12 15.56 -9.75
N TYR A 135 -15.79 15.61 -9.69
CA TYR A 135 -14.99 16.84 -9.71
C TYR A 135 -14.15 16.89 -10.98
#